data_AF-A0A8F5AZB4-F1
#
_entry.id   AF-A0A8F5AZB4-F1
#
_cell.length_a   1.000
_cell.length_b   1.000
_cell.length_c   1.000
_cell.angle_alpha   90.00
_cell.angle_beta   90.00
_cell.angle_gamma   90.00
#
_symmetry.space_group_name_H-M   'P 1'
#
loop_
_entity.id
_entity.type
_entity.pdbx_description
1 polymer ?
#
loop_
_entity_poly.entity_id
_entity_poly.type
_entity_poly.pdbx_seq_one_letter_code
_entity_poly.pdbx_strand_id
1 'polypeptide(L)'
;MKLSILSTLLSLALTASTLAYPSIPSQLTPDEIARISQLSQADKIAFAEKILEIRTAYEYQKRQQHALAKRASPSGSFAPAHMACPNRTSQQRPGFIRPAYTKQLSNGEAEFISRRRSGTQSEWATWLSDSAKLGSYLPGGASNYTSSTSRVPRLGFALSGGGLRAMLVGSGTLQGFDGRNNTANQRGTGGLLQLAEYVAGLSGGSWATASLSMNNWASTQSLKDSIWDLESNLLVPKD
;
A
#
# COMPACT_ATOMS: atom_id res chain seq x y z
N MET A 1 -35.68 15.58 -40.12
CA MET A 1 -35.96 14.62 -39.03
C MET A 1 -34.61 14.18 -38.43
N LYS A 2 -34.49 14.23 -37.09
CA LYS A 2 -33.36 13.73 -36.25
C LYS A 2 -32.10 14.61 -36.12
N LEU A 3 -32.26 15.77 -35.46
CA LEU A 3 -31.17 16.42 -34.70
C LEU A 3 -31.60 16.77 -33.26
N SER A 4 -32.62 16.06 -32.73
CA SER A 4 -33.24 16.35 -31.42
C SER A 4 -33.04 15.23 -30.39
N ILE A 5 -32.15 14.26 -30.65
CA ILE A 5 -31.96 13.08 -29.78
C ILE A 5 -30.61 13.09 -29.06
N LEU A 6 -29.67 13.98 -29.42
CA LEU A 6 -28.38 14.09 -28.71
C LEU A 6 -28.39 15.06 -27.52
N SER A 7 -29.36 15.97 -27.44
CA SER A 7 -29.44 16.99 -26.38
C SER A 7 -30.19 16.53 -25.12
N THR A 8 -30.86 15.39 -25.15
CA THR A 8 -31.62 14.84 -24.02
C THR A 8 -30.89 13.76 -23.22
N LEU A 9 -29.71 13.29 -23.68
CA LEU A 9 -28.87 12.36 -22.91
C LEU A 9 -27.90 13.06 -21.95
N LEU A 10 -27.69 14.37 -22.09
CA LEU A 10 -26.76 15.12 -21.24
C LEU A 10 -27.45 15.85 -20.07
N SER A 11 -28.77 16.01 -20.13
CA SER A 11 -29.56 16.65 -19.07
C SER A 11 -30.07 15.68 -18.00
N LEU A 12 -29.87 14.36 -18.17
CA LEU A 12 -30.20 13.34 -17.18
C LEU A 12 -29.00 12.83 -16.36
N ALA A 13 -27.86 13.55 -16.41
CA ALA A 13 -26.65 13.21 -15.65
C ALA A 13 -26.43 14.12 -14.42
N LEU A 14 -27.39 14.97 -14.05
CA LEU A 14 -27.26 15.87 -12.88
C LEU A 14 -27.99 15.39 -11.62
N THR A 15 -28.67 14.24 -11.63
CA THR A 15 -29.41 13.76 -10.45
C THR A 15 -29.12 12.32 -10.04
N ALA A 16 -28.09 11.69 -10.59
CA ALA A 16 -27.66 10.37 -10.16
C ALA A 16 -26.15 10.32 -9.87
N SER A 17 -25.85 9.80 -8.68
CA SER A 17 -24.59 9.15 -8.29
C SER A 17 -23.32 9.99 -8.16
N THR A 18 -22.80 9.99 -6.95
CA THR A 18 -21.38 9.93 -6.62
C THR A 18 -20.57 9.12 -7.66
N LEU A 19 -19.37 9.62 -8.02
CA LEU A 19 -18.32 9.00 -8.85
C LEU A 19 -18.39 9.26 -10.37
N ALA A 20 -17.88 10.42 -10.80
CA ALA A 20 -16.91 10.55 -11.89
C ALA A 20 -16.56 12.04 -12.06
N TYR A 21 -15.37 12.44 -11.64
CA TYR A 21 -14.83 13.74 -12.04
C TYR A 21 -14.56 13.68 -13.56
N PRO A 22 -14.94 14.69 -14.36
CA PRO A 22 -14.52 14.74 -15.74
C PRO A 22 -12.99 14.84 -15.76
N SER A 23 -12.30 13.74 -16.05
CA SER A 23 -10.85 13.74 -16.23
C SER A 23 -10.55 14.32 -17.60
N ILE A 24 -9.91 15.49 -17.62
CA ILE A 24 -9.30 16.00 -18.84
C ILE A 24 -8.21 14.99 -19.22
N PRO A 25 -8.29 14.33 -20.40
CA PRO A 25 -7.26 13.39 -20.82
C PRO A 25 -5.91 14.12 -20.91
N SER A 26 -4.86 13.50 -20.37
CA SER A 26 -3.51 14.09 -20.33
C SER A 26 -2.86 14.18 -21.71
N GLN A 27 -3.36 13.40 -22.68
CA GLN A 27 -2.91 13.35 -24.06
C GLN A 27 -4.08 13.06 -25.01
N LEU A 28 -4.02 13.65 -26.21
CA LEU A 28 -4.93 13.34 -27.32
C LEU A 28 -4.48 12.04 -27.99
N THR A 29 -5.45 11.22 -28.40
CA THR A 29 -5.17 10.03 -29.19
C THR A 29 -4.77 10.41 -30.63
N PRO A 30 -4.01 9.55 -31.34
CA PRO A 30 -3.61 9.81 -32.73
C PRO A 30 -4.79 10.11 -33.66
N ASP A 31 -5.94 9.45 -33.45
CA ASP A 31 -7.15 9.65 -34.24
C ASP A 31 -7.80 11.02 -33.98
N GLU A 32 -7.77 11.49 -32.73
CA GLU A 32 -8.23 12.83 -32.36
C GLU A 32 -7.32 13.91 -32.96
N ILE A 33 -6.01 13.68 -32.93
CA ILE A 33 -5.02 14.58 -33.56
C ILE A 33 -5.26 14.67 -35.07
N ALA A 34 -5.48 13.53 -35.74
CA ALA A 34 -5.78 13.50 -37.16
C ALA A 34 -7.07 14.26 -37.48
N ARG A 35 -8.12 14.08 -36.68
CA ARG A 35 -9.40 14.77 -36.86
C ARG A 35 -9.31 16.28 -36.62
N ILE A 36 -8.54 16.71 -35.62
CA ILE A 36 -8.27 18.13 -35.34
C ILE A 36 -7.42 18.75 -36.47
N SER A 37 -6.47 17.99 -37.04
CA SER A 37 -5.60 18.48 -38.11
C SER A 37 -6.37 18.85 -39.39
N GLN A 38 -7.51 18.21 -39.64
CA GLN A 38 -8.39 18.45 -40.79
C GLN A 38 -9.36 19.62 -40.61
N LEU A 39 -9.45 20.21 -39.42
CA LEU A 39 -10.32 21.35 -39.16
C LEU A 39 -9.81 22.62 -39.86
N SER A 40 -10.75 23.50 -40.22
CA SER A 40 -10.45 24.85 -40.71
C SER A 40 -9.72 25.67 -39.64
N GLN A 41 -9.01 26.71 -40.03
CA GLN A 41 -8.28 27.55 -39.07
C GLN A 41 -9.22 28.21 -38.05
N ALA A 42 -10.43 28.60 -38.46
CA ALA A 42 -11.44 29.16 -37.58
C ALA A 42 -11.92 28.13 -36.55
N ASP A 43 -12.18 26.89 -36.98
CA ASP A 43 -12.65 25.82 -36.08
C ASP A 43 -11.57 25.37 -35.10
N LYS A 44 -10.29 25.40 -35.51
CA LYS A 44 -9.15 25.14 -34.63
C LYS A 44 -9.03 26.18 -33.51
N ILE A 45 -9.24 27.46 -33.86
CA ILE A 45 -9.23 28.56 -32.88
C ILE A 45 -10.38 28.39 -31.88
N ALA A 46 -11.60 28.17 -32.38
CA ALA A 46 -12.77 27.96 -31.52
C ALA A 46 -12.62 26.73 -30.60
N PHE A 47 -12.00 25.65 -31.10
CA PHE A 47 -11.70 24.46 -30.30
C PHE A 47 -10.65 24.74 -29.21
N ALA A 48 -9.58 25.48 -29.55
CA ALA A 48 -8.55 25.87 -28.60
C ALA A 48 -9.09 26.78 -27.49
N GLU A 49 -9.96 27.74 -27.82
CA GLU A 49 -10.66 28.60 -26.86
C GLU A 49 -11.49 27.78 -25.88
N LYS A 50 -12.25 26.81 -26.39
CA LYS A 50 -13.07 25.93 -25.56
C LYS A 50 -12.24 25.04 -24.63
N ILE A 51 -11.09 24.54 -25.10
CA ILE A 51 -10.15 23.79 -24.25
C ILE A 51 -9.57 24.68 -23.15
N LEU A 52 -9.21 25.93 -23.48
CA LEU A 52 -8.68 26.88 -22.52
C LEU A 52 -9.72 27.21 -21.43
N GLU A 53 -10.99 27.38 -21.81
CA GLU A 53 -12.09 27.57 -20.87
C GLU A 53 -12.27 26.38 -19.93
N ILE A 54 -12.27 25.15 -20.46
CA ILE A 54 -12.36 23.93 -19.66
C ILE A 54 -11.16 23.81 -18.70
N ARG A 55 -9.95 24.09 -19.18
CA ARG A 55 -8.74 24.00 -18.34
C ARG A 55 -8.75 25.05 -17.24
N THR A 56 -9.14 26.28 -17.54
CA THR A 56 -9.22 27.36 -16.55
C THR A 56 -10.29 27.07 -15.49
N ALA A 57 -11.46 26.56 -15.89
CA ALA A 57 -12.50 26.10 -14.95
C ALA A 57 -12.02 24.95 -14.06
N TYR A 58 -11.32 23.96 -14.64
CA TYR A 58 -10.74 22.85 -13.89
C TYR A 58 -9.69 23.31 -12.87
N GLU A 59 -8.75 24.18 -13.27
CA GLU A 59 -7.74 24.71 -12.34
C GLU A 59 -8.37 25.58 -11.25
N TYR A 60 -9.43 26.34 -11.56
CA TYR A 60 -10.20 27.09 -10.56
C TYR A 60 -10.85 26.16 -9.54
N GLN A 61 -11.50 25.09 -10.00
CA GLN A 61 -12.12 24.10 -9.12
C GLN A 61 -11.09 23.32 -8.28
N LYS A 62 -9.96 22.95 -8.88
CA LYS A 62 -8.83 22.33 -8.17
C LYS A 62 -8.31 23.24 -7.06
N ARG A 63 -8.18 24.55 -7.32
CA ARG A 63 -7.83 25.55 -6.29
C ARG A 63 -8.89 25.70 -5.21
N GLN A 64 -10.18 25.49 -5.51
CA GLN A 64 -11.25 25.47 -4.51
C GLN A 64 -11.23 24.19 -3.65
N GLN A 65 -10.97 23.02 -4.25
CA GLN A 65 -10.78 21.76 -3.50
C GLN A 65 -9.53 21.79 -2.62
N HIS A 66 -8.46 22.40 -3.11
CA HIS A 66 -7.23 22.67 -2.37
C HIS A 66 -7.23 24.07 -1.74
N ALA A 67 -8.39 24.72 -1.61
CA ALA A 67 -8.47 25.97 -0.88
C ALA A 67 -7.94 25.67 0.51
N LEU A 68 -6.91 26.39 0.92
CA LEU A 68 -6.26 26.19 2.21
C LEU A 68 -7.37 26.26 3.27
N ALA A 69 -7.76 25.10 3.80
CA ALA A 69 -8.75 25.05 4.85
C ALA A 69 -8.21 25.94 5.97
N LYS A 70 -9.02 26.91 6.40
CA LYS A 70 -8.68 27.79 7.51
C LYS A 70 -8.22 26.87 8.63
N ARG A 71 -6.96 27.00 9.07
CA ARG A 71 -6.41 26.11 10.10
C ARG A 71 -7.39 26.07 11.26
N ALA A 72 -7.74 24.86 11.70
CA ALA A 72 -8.57 24.65 12.87
C ALA A 72 -7.75 25.05 14.11
N SER A 73 -7.63 26.35 14.34
CA SER A 73 -7.21 26.90 15.63
C SER A 73 -8.47 27.19 16.42
N PRO A 74 -8.65 26.59 17.60
CA PRO A 74 -9.81 26.86 18.45
C PRO A 74 -9.95 28.34 18.85
N SER A 75 -8.86 29.13 18.82
CA SER A 75 -8.85 30.58 19.03
C SER A 75 -8.91 31.41 17.74
N GLY A 76 -8.85 30.78 16.55
CA GLY A 76 -8.79 31.48 15.28
C GLY A 76 -7.48 32.25 15.01
N SER A 77 -6.48 32.15 15.89
CA SER A 77 -5.15 32.78 15.77
C SER A 77 -4.02 31.76 15.84
N PHE A 78 -2.78 32.20 15.59
CA PHE A 78 -1.57 31.37 15.76
C PHE A 78 -1.13 31.22 17.23
N ALA A 79 -1.75 31.97 18.15
CA ALA A 79 -1.42 31.90 19.57
C ALA A 79 -2.11 30.69 20.23
N PRO A 80 -1.46 30.02 21.19
CA PRO A 80 -2.09 29.01 22.03
C PRO A 80 -3.37 29.53 22.70
N ALA A 81 -4.38 28.69 22.80
CA ALA A 81 -5.66 29.00 23.42
C ALA A 81 -5.84 28.18 24.70
N HIS A 82 -6.33 28.81 25.77
CA HIS A 82 -6.80 28.05 26.92
C HIS A 82 -8.19 27.49 26.62
N MET A 83 -8.31 26.16 26.56
CA MET A 83 -9.56 25.48 26.25
C MET A 83 -9.63 24.16 27.01
N ALA A 84 -10.85 23.74 27.35
CA ALA A 84 -11.05 22.45 27.98
C ALA A 84 -10.61 21.33 27.03
N CYS A 85 -9.97 20.29 27.58
CA CYS A 85 -9.72 19.07 26.83
C CYS A 85 -11.07 18.56 26.30
N PRO A 86 -11.15 18.16 25.02
CA PRO A 86 -12.41 17.66 24.48
C PRO A 86 -12.90 16.48 25.31
N ASN A 87 -14.19 16.50 25.68
CA ASN A 87 -14.80 15.49 26.54
C ASN A 87 -14.56 14.09 25.99
N ARG A 88 -14.23 13.13 26.88
CA ARG A 88 -14.12 11.69 26.58
C ARG A 88 -15.45 11.16 26.03
N THR A 89 -15.72 11.33 24.75
CA THR A 89 -16.93 10.76 24.11
C THR A 89 -16.69 9.29 23.77
N SER A 90 -17.76 8.51 23.61
CA SER A 90 -17.68 7.12 23.14
C SER A 90 -17.07 6.97 21.74
N GLN A 91 -17.01 8.04 20.95
CA GLN A 91 -16.30 8.12 19.67
C GLN A 91 -14.82 8.54 19.81
N GLN A 92 -14.41 9.07 20.97
CA GLN A 92 -13.01 9.10 21.37
C GLN A 92 -12.65 7.73 21.92
N ARG A 93 -12.19 6.84 21.03
CA ARG A 93 -11.36 5.69 21.44
C ARG A 93 -10.32 6.16 22.47
N PRO A 94 -9.89 5.33 23.44
CA PRO A 94 -9.16 5.77 24.63
C PRO A 94 -7.92 6.59 24.24
N GLY A 95 -8.04 7.92 24.19
CA GLY A 95 -7.02 8.82 23.65
C GLY A 95 -6.27 8.29 22.41
N PHE A 96 -5.07 8.81 22.20
CA PHE A 96 -4.05 8.13 21.38
C PHE A 96 -3.38 6.97 22.16
N ILE A 97 -3.95 6.53 23.29
CA ILE A 97 -3.28 5.68 24.29
C ILE A 97 -4.16 4.47 24.63
N ARG A 98 -3.78 3.31 24.10
CA ARG A 98 -4.47 2.05 24.41
C ARG A 98 -4.15 1.56 25.83
N PRO A 99 -5.12 1.02 26.59
CA PRO A 99 -4.86 0.47 27.91
C PRO A 99 -4.01 -0.81 27.86
N ALA A 100 -2.76 -0.72 28.31
CA ALA A 100 -1.82 -1.84 28.31
C ALA A 100 -2.19 -2.98 29.28
N TYR A 101 -2.93 -2.70 30.35
CA TYR A 101 -3.31 -3.70 31.36
C TYR A 101 -4.18 -4.83 30.81
N THR A 102 -4.89 -4.59 29.70
CA THR A 102 -5.70 -5.61 29.03
C THR A 102 -4.87 -6.72 28.39
N LYS A 103 -3.58 -6.45 28.11
CA LYS A 103 -2.66 -7.34 27.40
C LYS A 103 -3.23 -7.87 26.07
N GLN A 104 -4.15 -7.11 25.46
CA GLN A 104 -4.77 -7.47 24.18
C GLN A 104 -4.06 -6.80 23.00
N LEU A 105 -4.06 -7.51 21.87
CA LEU A 105 -3.68 -6.93 20.59
C LEU A 105 -4.60 -5.77 20.22
N SER A 106 -4.15 -4.91 19.32
CA SER A 106 -5.07 -3.95 18.71
C SER A 106 -6.10 -4.69 17.85
N ASN A 107 -7.30 -4.13 17.68
CA ASN A 107 -8.30 -4.72 16.78
C ASN A 107 -7.72 -4.92 15.37
N GLY A 108 -6.99 -3.94 14.83
CA GLY A 108 -6.39 -4.04 13.50
C GLY A 108 -5.33 -5.15 13.39
N GLU A 109 -4.54 -5.36 14.44
CA GLU A 109 -3.56 -6.45 14.48
C GLU A 109 -4.24 -7.82 14.63
N ALA A 110 -5.25 -7.94 15.50
CA ALA A 110 -6.03 -9.16 15.65
C ALA A 110 -6.74 -9.55 14.34
N GLU A 111 -7.33 -8.58 13.65
CA GLU A 111 -7.95 -8.76 12.34
C GLU A 111 -6.94 -9.14 11.26
N PHE A 112 -5.74 -8.53 11.26
CA PHE A 112 -4.66 -8.90 10.35
C PHE A 112 -4.24 -10.36 10.55
N ILE A 113 -3.96 -10.77 11.78
CA ILE A 113 -3.55 -12.16 12.09
C ILE A 113 -4.64 -13.14 11.69
N SER A 114 -5.91 -12.85 12.02
CA SER A 114 -7.04 -13.71 11.66
C SER A 114 -7.12 -13.93 10.15
N ARG A 115 -7.07 -12.84 9.35
CA ARG A 115 -7.10 -12.93 7.89
C ARG A 115 -5.88 -13.65 7.32
N ARG A 116 -4.68 -13.34 7.84
CA ARG A 116 -3.41 -13.96 7.42
C ARG A 116 -3.44 -15.47 7.65
N ARG A 117 -3.88 -15.93 8.82
CA ARG A 117 -3.92 -17.36 9.18
C ARG A 117 -4.96 -18.12 8.36
N SER A 118 -6.13 -17.55 8.14
CA SER A 118 -7.13 -18.16 7.25
C SER A 118 -6.65 -18.22 5.80
N GLY A 119 -5.99 -17.16 5.33
CA GLY A 119 -5.49 -17.07 3.96
C GLY A 119 -4.20 -17.82 3.66
N THR A 120 -3.48 -18.35 4.66
CA THR A 120 -2.23 -19.10 4.49
C THR A 120 -2.34 -20.57 4.92
N GLN A 121 -3.55 -21.01 5.29
CA GLN A 121 -3.79 -22.33 5.85
C GLN A 121 -3.44 -23.45 4.86
N SER A 122 -3.77 -23.26 3.57
CA SER A 122 -3.49 -24.23 2.50
C SER A 122 -2.01 -24.26 2.13
N GLU A 123 -1.37 -23.10 2.18
CA GLU A 123 0.03 -22.88 1.91
C GLU A 123 0.89 -23.51 3.01
N TRP A 124 0.44 -23.49 4.26
CA TRP A 124 1.06 -24.24 5.35
C TRP A 124 1.04 -25.75 5.11
N ALA A 125 -0.07 -26.32 4.62
CA ALA A 125 -0.12 -27.75 4.29
C ALA A 125 0.89 -28.09 3.19
N THR A 126 0.89 -27.28 2.13
CA THR A 126 1.78 -27.43 0.98
C THR A 126 3.24 -27.33 1.42
N TRP A 127 3.60 -26.31 2.20
CA TRP A 127 4.96 -26.11 2.67
C TRP A 127 5.43 -27.22 3.61
N LEU A 128 4.59 -27.65 4.55
CA LEU A 128 4.92 -28.77 5.46
C LEU A 128 5.12 -30.09 4.72
N SER A 129 4.30 -30.35 3.69
CA SER A 129 4.42 -31.53 2.84
C SER A 129 5.66 -31.47 1.95
N ASP A 130 5.78 -30.40 1.16
CA ASP A 130 6.64 -30.39 -0.02
C ASP A 130 8.02 -29.85 0.27
N SER A 131 8.09 -28.81 1.11
CA SER A 131 9.33 -28.12 1.50
C SER A 131 9.96 -28.75 2.74
N ALA A 132 9.21 -28.84 3.84
CA ALA A 132 9.71 -29.43 5.08
C ALA A 132 9.78 -30.97 5.06
N LYS A 133 9.14 -31.63 4.07
CA LYS A 133 9.05 -33.10 3.97
C LYS A 133 8.48 -33.77 5.23
N LEU A 134 7.57 -33.09 5.92
CA LEU A 134 6.96 -33.56 7.17
C LEU A 134 5.62 -34.29 6.96
N GLY A 135 5.11 -34.36 5.73
CA GLY A 135 3.79 -34.93 5.44
C GLY A 135 3.55 -36.33 6.04
N SER A 136 4.51 -37.25 5.92
CA SER A 136 4.41 -38.61 6.47
C SER A 136 4.65 -38.69 7.99
N TYR A 137 5.25 -37.66 8.57
CA TYR A 137 5.57 -37.59 10.00
C TYR A 137 4.46 -36.92 10.82
N LEU A 138 3.56 -36.19 10.16
CA LEU A 138 2.41 -35.55 10.79
C LEU A 138 1.24 -36.54 10.91
N PRO A 139 0.65 -36.75 12.11
CA PRO A 139 -0.52 -37.61 12.27
C PRO A 139 -1.70 -37.15 11.40
N GLY A 140 -2.08 -37.98 10.43
CA GLY A 140 -3.11 -37.68 9.44
C GLY A 140 -2.66 -36.78 8.27
N GLY A 141 -1.36 -36.48 8.17
CA GLY A 141 -0.78 -35.69 7.10
C GLY A 141 -0.86 -34.18 7.31
N ALA A 142 -0.13 -33.44 6.47
CA ALA A 142 -0.05 -31.97 6.55
C ALA A 142 -1.44 -31.31 6.42
N SER A 143 -2.29 -31.80 5.50
CA SER A 143 -3.64 -31.27 5.29
C SER A 143 -4.55 -31.45 6.51
N ASN A 144 -4.46 -32.58 7.21
CA ASN A 144 -5.23 -32.80 8.44
C ASN A 144 -4.69 -31.92 9.58
N TYR A 145 -3.36 -31.84 9.71
CA TYR A 145 -2.71 -30.99 10.71
C TYR A 145 -3.17 -29.54 10.59
N THR A 146 -3.18 -29.00 9.37
CA THR A 146 -3.58 -27.61 9.11
C THR A 146 -5.08 -27.42 8.89
N SER A 147 -5.95 -28.44 9.04
CA SER A 147 -7.40 -28.27 8.75
C SER A 147 -8.16 -27.32 9.68
N SER A 148 -7.51 -26.82 10.75
CA SER A 148 -8.01 -25.71 11.57
C SER A 148 -6.96 -24.60 11.66
N THR A 149 -7.40 -23.35 11.50
CA THR A 149 -6.55 -22.16 11.70
C THR A 149 -5.98 -22.08 13.11
N SER A 150 -6.60 -22.72 14.12
CA SER A 150 -6.04 -22.78 15.47
C SER A 150 -4.78 -23.64 15.57
N ARG A 151 -4.62 -24.64 14.70
CA ARG A 151 -3.50 -25.59 14.69
C ARG A 151 -2.33 -25.17 13.80
N VAL A 152 -2.56 -24.21 12.90
CA VAL A 152 -1.51 -23.65 12.04
C VAL A 152 -0.40 -23.02 12.90
N PRO A 153 0.89 -23.31 12.66
CA PRO A 153 2.00 -22.73 13.42
C PRO A 153 1.99 -21.20 13.34
N ARG A 154 2.50 -20.55 14.40
CA ARG A 154 2.78 -19.10 14.39
C ARG A 154 4.25 -18.90 14.10
N LEU A 155 4.54 -18.05 13.12
CA LEU A 155 5.89 -17.81 12.63
C LEU A 155 6.20 -16.32 12.62
N GLY A 156 7.34 -15.97 13.20
CA GLY A 156 7.90 -14.64 13.13
C GLY A 156 9.41 -14.67 12.81
N PHE A 157 9.87 -13.69 12.05
CA PHE A 157 11.29 -13.42 11.85
C PHE A 157 11.73 -12.26 12.74
N ALA A 158 12.92 -12.39 13.34
CA ALA A 158 13.53 -11.34 14.15
C ALA A 158 14.93 -11.04 13.62
N LEU A 159 15.12 -9.81 13.13
CA LEU A 159 16.38 -9.34 12.57
C LEU A 159 17.14 -8.53 13.63
N SER A 160 18.37 -8.94 13.92
CA SER A 160 19.23 -8.31 14.93
C SER A 160 19.77 -6.95 14.49
N GLY A 161 20.41 -6.24 15.43
CA GLY A 161 21.14 -5.01 15.16
C GLY A 161 22.56 -5.24 14.64
N GLY A 162 23.15 -4.21 14.02
CA GLY A 162 24.53 -4.26 13.49
C GLY A 162 24.75 -3.52 12.18
N GLY A 163 24.07 -2.38 11.98
CA GLY A 163 24.20 -1.54 10.77
C GLY A 163 23.92 -2.29 9.46
N LEU A 164 24.64 -1.92 8.39
CA LEU A 164 24.47 -2.51 7.06
C LEU A 164 24.69 -4.02 7.05
N ARG A 165 25.61 -4.54 7.89
CA ARG A 165 25.84 -5.98 8.00
C ARG A 165 24.57 -6.71 8.44
N ALA A 166 23.94 -6.24 9.51
CA ALA A 166 22.73 -6.87 10.01
C ALA A 166 21.55 -6.72 9.04
N MET A 167 21.45 -5.57 8.37
CA MET A 167 20.48 -5.36 7.29
C MET A 167 20.65 -6.41 6.18
N LEU A 168 21.85 -6.52 5.61
CA LEU A 168 22.12 -7.39 4.47
C LEU A 168 22.01 -8.88 4.83
N VAL A 169 22.52 -9.29 5.99
CA VAL A 169 22.38 -10.67 6.47
C VAL A 169 20.91 -10.99 6.71
N GLY A 170 20.18 -10.13 7.43
CA GLY A 170 18.76 -10.33 7.70
C GLY A 170 17.92 -10.41 6.43
N SER A 171 18.13 -9.49 5.49
CA SER A 171 17.43 -9.50 4.21
C SER A 171 17.81 -10.70 3.34
N GLY A 172 19.07 -11.14 3.37
CA GLY A 172 19.51 -12.37 2.70
C GLY A 172 18.86 -13.62 3.29
N THR A 173 18.72 -13.68 4.62
CA THR A 173 17.96 -14.76 5.29
C THR A 173 16.50 -14.76 4.85
N LEU A 174 15.83 -13.60 4.83
CA LEU A 174 14.45 -13.49 4.34
C LEU A 174 14.36 -13.91 2.87
N GLN A 175 15.34 -13.55 2.04
CA GLN A 175 15.41 -13.93 0.63
C GLN A 175 15.51 -15.45 0.43
N GLY A 176 16.14 -16.16 1.38
CA GLY A 176 16.23 -17.63 1.40
C GLY A 176 14.92 -18.32 1.80
N PHE A 177 13.97 -17.61 2.39
CA PHE A 177 12.63 -18.11 2.73
C PHE A 177 11.53 -17.57 1.82
N ASP A 178 11.87 -16.67 0.89
CA ASP A 178 10.91 -16.03 -0.01
C ASP A 178 10.49 -16.98 -1.14
N GLY A 179 9.19 -17.27 -1.25
CA GLY A 179 8.62 -18.09 -2.33
C GLY A 179 8.76 -17.50 -3.73
N ARG A 180 9.13 -16.22 -3.85
CA ARG A 180 9.45 -15.59 -5.13
C ARG A 180 10.86 -15.91 -5.63
N ASN A 181 11.68 -16.58 -4.81
CA ASN A 181 13.05 -16.97 -5.16
C ASN A 181 13.09 -18.42 -5.65
N ASN A 182 13.38 -18.60 -6.93
CA ASN A 182 13.50 -19.93 -7.56
C ASN A 182 14.55 -20.81 -6.86
N THR A 183 15.68 -20.23 -6.44
CA THR A 183 16.72 -20.99 -5.73
C THR A 183 16.20 -21.46 -4.38
N ALA A 184 15.48 -20.62 -3.63
CA ALA A 184 14.89 -21.00 -2.35
C ALA A 184 13.83 -22.11 -2.51
N ASN A 185 12.99 -22.01 -3.55
CA ASN A 185 11.99 -23.03 -3.86
C ASN A 185 12.64 -24.38 -4.19
N GLN A 186 13.69 -24.38 -5.04
CA GLN A 186 14.43 -25.60 -5.40
C GLN A 186 15.15 -26.22 -4.19
N ARG A 187 15.59 -25.40 -3.24
CA ARG A 187 16.24 -25.84 -1.99
C ARG A 187 15.24 -26.23 -0.90
N GLY A 188 13.93 -26.09 -1.14
CA GLY A 188 12.88 -26.47 -0.19
C GLY A 188 12.73 -25.52 0.99
N THR A 189 13.16 -24.26 0.87
CA THR A 189 13.02 -23.25 1.93
C THR A 189 12.09 -22.10 1.54
N GLY A 190 11.87 -21.91 0.24
CA GLY A 190 10.98 -20.86 -0.27
C GLY A 190 9.53 -21.03 0.20
N GLY A 191 8.81 -19.92 0.27
CA GLY A 191 7.41 -19.86 0.70
C GLY A 191 7.22 -19.65 2.19
N LEU A 192 8.22 -19.98 3.03
CA LEU A 192 8.11 -19.83 4.48
C LEU A 192 7.93 -18.36 4.91
N LEU A 193 8.53 -17.41 4.17
CA LEU A 193 8.33 -15.98 4.44
C LEU A 193 6.87 -15.55 4.27
N GLN A 194 6.16 -16.09 3.28
CA GLN A 194 4.76 -15.80 3.04
C GLN A 194 3.85 -16.33 4.16
N LEU A 195 4.31 -17.35 4.89
CA LEU A 195 3.59 -17.95 6.01
C LEU A 195 3.78 -17.19 7.33
N ALA A 196 4.76 -16.29 7.43
CA ALA A 196 5.00 -15.53 8.64
C ALA A 196 3.92 -14.47 8.89
N GLU A 197 3.55 -14.31 10.17
CA GLU A 197 2.69 -13.22 10.62
C GLU A 197 3.49 -11.99 11.06
N TYR A 198 4.75 -12.17 11.48
CA TYR A 198 5.59 -11.08 11.96
C TYR A 198 6.97 -11.07 11.35
N VAL A 199 7.47 -9.87 11.06
CA VAL A 199 8.89 -9.61 10.81
C VAL A 199 9.27 -8.40 11.65
N ALA A 200 10.11 -8.60 12.64
CA ALA A 200 10.62 -7.57 13.53
C ALA A 200 12.10 -7.32 13.25
N GLY A 201 12.55 -6.09 13.43
CA GLY A 201 13.96 -5.73 13.28
C GLY A 201 14.34 -4.58 14.22
N LEU A 202 15.57 -4.62 14.74
CA LEU A 202 16.14 -3.57 15.59
C LEU A 202 17.44 -3.05 14.96
N SER A 203 17.69 -1.72 15.04
CA SER A 203 18.92 -1.10 14.53
C SER A 203 19.16 -1.45 13.06
N GLY A 204 20.29 -2.06 12.67
CA GLY A 204 20.52 -2.49 11.28
C GLY A 204 19.41 -3.38 10.72
N GLY A 205 18.85 -4.28 11.52
CA GLY A 205 17.69 -5.10 11.13
C GLY A 205 16.42 -4.28 10.92
N SER A 206 16.26 -3.13 11.58
CA SER A 206 15.11 -2.26 11.32
C SER A 206 15.20 -1.58 9.97
N TRP A 207 16.41 -1.35 9.42
CA TRP A 207 16.58 -0.85 8.05
C TRP A 207 16.06 -1.86 7.01
N ALA A 208 16.29 -3.16 7.24
CA ALA A 208 15.77 -4.23 6.39
C ALA A 208 14.23 -4.29 6.45
N THR A 209 13.67 -4.37 7.65
CA THR A 209 12.20 -4.44 7.83
C THR A 209 11.51 -3.20 7.27
N ALA A 210 12.09 -2.01 7.47
CA ALA A 210 11.54 -0.77 6.95
C ALA A 210 11.67 -0.66 5.43
N SER A 211 12.81 -1.09 4.84
CA SER A 211 12.97 -1.14 3.38
C SER A 211 11.92 -2.04 2.73
N LEU A 212 11.65 -3.21 3.30
CA LEU A 212 10.61 -4.12 2.81
C LEU A 212 9.22 -3.51 2.93
N SER A 213 8.85 -2.98 4.11
CA SER A 213 7.50 -2.49 4.36
C SER A 213 7.16 -1.21 3.59
N MET A 214 8.13 -0.30 3.41
CA MET A 214 7.93 0.94 2.66
C MET A 214 7.92 0.75 1.15
N ASN A 215 8.45 -0.37 0.64
CA ASN A 215 8.49 -0.68 -0.79
C ASN A 215 7.55 -1.83 -1.16
N ASN A 216 6.34 -1.85 -0.57
CA ASN A 216 5.30 -2.82 -0.87
C ASN A 216 5.78 -4.29 -0.85
N TRP A 217 6.61 -4.64 0.14
CA TRP A 217 7.20 -5.96 0.28
C TRP A 217 7.96 -6.46 -0.96
N ALA A 218 8.70 -5.58 -1.64
CA ALA A 218 9.63 -5.97 -2.70
C ALA A 218 10.57 -7.13 -2.27
N SER A 219 11.04 -7.93 -3.22
CA SER A 219 12.05 -8.95 -2.90
C SER A 219 13.36 -8.28 -2.46
N THR A 220 14.13 -8.93 -1.59
CA THR A 220 15.45 -8.43 -1.19
C THR A 220 16.33 -8.16 -2.42
N GLN A 221 16.28 -9.03 -3.42
CA GLN A 221 17.02 -8.83 -4.67
C GLN A 221 16.61 -7.53 -5.37
N SER A 222 15.30 -7.28 -5.50
CA SER A 222 14.80 -6.03 -6.10
C SER A 222 15.22 -4.79 -5.31
N LEU A 223 15.22 -4.86 -3.97
CA LEU A 223 15.70 -3.76 -3.14
C LEU A 223 17.19 -3.50 -3.37
N LYS A 224 18.02 -4.55 -3.42
CA LYS A 224 19.46 -4.45 -3.67
C LYS A 224 19.79 -3.94 -5.08
N ASP A 225 18.95 -4.21 -6.07
CA ASP A 225 19.20 -3.82 -7.46
C ASP A 225 18.65 -2.43 -7.82
N SER A 226 17.58 -1.99 -7.15
CA SER A 226 16.85 -0.77 -7.57
C SER A 226 16.75 0.32 -6.51
N ILE A 227 16.95 0.02 -5.23
CA ILE A 227 16.60 0.94 -4.13
C ILE A 227 17.78 1.23 -3.20
N TRP A 228 18.54 0.20 -2.82
CA TRP A 228 19.65 0.37 -1.88
C TRP A 228 20.89 0.92 -2.57
N ASP A 229 21.28 2.12 -2.19
CA ASP A 229 22.61 2.64 -2.49
C ASP A 229 23.60 2.13 -1.42
N LEU A 230 24.25 1.02 -1.75
CA LEU A 230 25.28 0.40 -0.89
C LEU A 230 26.70 0.80 -1.30
N GLU A 231 26.85 1.51 -2.42
CA GLU A 231 28.14 1.94 -2.96
C GLU A 231 28.57 3.27 -2.34
N SER A 232 27.62 4.12 -2.00
CA SER A 232 27.84 5.33 -1.22
C SER A 232 28.20 4.99 0.23
N ASN A 233 29.28 5.60 0.73
CA ASN A 233 29.72 5.38 2.09
C ASN A 233 28.78 6.11 3.07
N LEU A 234 28.17 5.34 3.96
CA LEU A 234 27.22 5.82 4.96
C LEU A 234 27.83 6.82 5.96
N LEU A 235 29.12 6.68 6.27
CA LEU A 235 29.83 7.52 7.26
C LEU A 235 30.52 8.73 6.61
N VAL A 236 30.97 8.57 5.36
CA VAL A 236 31.66 9.61 4.60
C VAL A 236 31.08 9.66 3.19
N PRO A 237 29.95 10.37 3.00
CA PRO A 237 29.38 10.56 1.68
C PRO A 237 30.42 11.19 0.75
N LYS A 238 30.44 10.79 -0.52
CA LYS A 238 31.19 11.54 -1.53
C LYS A 238 30.39 12.79 -1.87
N ASP A 239 31.09 13.92 -1.96
CA ASP A 239 30.53 15.22 -2.37
C ASP A 239 29.83 15.15 -3.72
#